data_AF-A0A2V9IXI0-F1
#
_entry.id   AF-A0A2V9IXI0-F1
#
_cell.length_a   1.000
_cell.length_b   1.000
_cell.length_c   1.000
_cell.angle_alpha   90.00
_cell.angle_beta   90.00
_cell.angle_gamma   90.00
#
_symmetry.space_group_name_H-M   'P 1'
#
loop_
_entity.id
_entity.type
_entity.pdbx_description
1 polymer ?
#
loop_
_entity_poly.entity_id
_entity_poly.type
_entity_poly.pdbx_seq_one_letter_code
_entity_poly.pdbx_strand_id
1 'polypeptide(L)'
;MVIGLGDYVAGSLPWYVKVLASLAGFRGSRPRGLAELKRVSEEGHWARVDAKIILVTLYRRDKMYPEALALLDELVRSYPGNFLGPMEMAAVYEDQNNWPAAAKVYGGLVRKLHEHARGYELMPAAKILYRAGRVYERLGEPEEALQLYDAASGQLPGANLDAYRANLAAAELDRQLNRPAEALRNYRRVAGAVPNTEEGKVALRALQSYH
;
A
#
# COMPACT_ATOMS: atom_id res chain seq x y z
N MET A 1 -3.83 34.19 9.32
CA MET A 1 -2.58 34.74 8.76
C MET A 1 -1.53 34.76 9.86
N VAL A 2 -0.56 33.84 9.77
CA VAL A 2 0.88 33.91 10.13
C VAL A 2 1.45 32.66 9.42
N ILE A 3 1.74 32.71 8.11
CA ILE A 3 3.07 32.94 7.53
C ILE A 3 4.15 32.22 8.35
N GLY A 4 4.54 31.01 7.91
CA GLY A 4 5.61 30.23 8.57
C GLY A 4 5.78 28.76 8.16
N LEU A 5 4.97 28.22 7.24
CA LEU A 5 5.15 26.84 6.71
C LEU A 5 5.40 26.78 5.20
N GLY A 6 5.48 27.93 4.52
CA GLY A 6 5.79 28.02 3.09
C GLY A 6 7.28 27.83 2.76
N ASP A 7 8.18 28.12 3.71
CA ASP A 7 9.61 28.18 3.43
C ASP A 7 10.37 26.86 3.64
N TYR A 8 9.75 25.83 4.23
CA TYR A 8 10.42 24.53 4.42
C TYR A 8 10.23 23.56 3.25
N VAL A 9 9.25 23.79 2.38
CA VAL A 9 8.86 22.83 1.33
C VAL A 9 9.67 23.00 0.04
N ALA A 10 10.39 24.11 -0.15
CA ALA A 10 11.28 24.25 -1.30
C ALA A 10 12.65 23.56 -1.11
N GLY A 11 13.12 23.40 0.13
CA GLY A 11 14.43 22.83 0.45
C GLY A 11 14.45 21.32 0.65
N SER A 12 13.37 20.75 1.20
CA SER A 12 13.30 19.36 1.70
C SER A 12 12.69 18.35 0.74
N LEU A 13 12.30 18.77 -0.48
CA LEU A 13 11.80 17.85 -1.49
C LEU A 13 12.88 16.81 -1.82
N PRO A 14 12.60 15.50 -1.60
CA PRO A 14 13.51 14.45 -1.96
C PRO A 14 13.95 14.59 -3.42
N TRP A 15 15.21 14.29 -3.72
CA TRP A 15 15.80 14.55 -5.04
C TRP A 15 14.95 13.99 -6.20
N TYR A 16 14.27 12.85 -5.99
CA TYR A 16 13.38 12.24 -6.97
C TYR A 16 12.16 13.12 -7.29
N VAL A 17 11.63 13.87 -6.33
CA VAL A 17 10.53 14.83 -6.58
C VAL A 17 11.03 16.02 -7.40
N LYS A 18 12.27 16.47 -7.17
CA LYS A 18 12.90 17.52 -7.99
C LYS A 18 13.13 17.05 -9.43
N VAL A 19 13.52 15.78 -9.62
CA VAL A 19 13.61 15.16 -10.96
C VAL A 19 12.22 15.06 -11.60
N LEU A 20 11.20 14.58 -10.89
CA LEU A 20 9.83 14.51 -11.42
C LEU A 20 9.25 15.89 -11.75
N ALA A 21 9.52 16.90 -10.91
CA ALA A 21 9.13 18.29 -11.16
C ALA A 21 9.86 18.88 -12.36
N SER A 22 11.16 18.57 -12.55
CA SER A 22 11.89 18.96 -13.76
C SER A 22 11.28 18.31 -15.00
N LEU A 23 10.89 17.03 -14.95
CA LEU A 23 10.21 16.34 -16.05
C LEU A 23 8.82 16.93 -16.35
N ALA A 24 8.12 17.45 -15.34
CA ALA A 24 6.85 18.16 -15.53
C ALA A 24 7.02 19.55 -16.19
N GLY A 25 8.19 20.18 -16.04
CA GLY A 25 8.55 21.47 -16.65
C GLY A 25 9.34 21.38 -17.96
N PHE A 26 9.89 20.21 -18.31
CA PHE A 26 10.52 20.01 -19.62
C PHE A 26 9.45 19.94 -20.70
N ARG A 27 9.56 20.79 -21.73
CA ARG A 27 9.04 20.53 -23.09
C ARG A 27 9.83 19.36 -23.72
N GLY A 28 10.03 18.27 -22.98
CA GLY A 28 10.64 17.03 -23.42
C GLY A 28 9.52 16.09 -23.85
N SER A 29 9.68 15.42 -24.98
CA SER A 29 8.69 14.43 -25.39
C SER A 29 8.76 13.24 -24.44
N ARG A 30 7.63 12.87 -23.84
CA ARG A 30 7.47 11.70 -22.96
C ARG A 30 8.18 10.43 -23.49
N PRO A 31 8.15 10.11 -24.79
CA PRO A 31 8.89 8.97 -25.34
C PRO A 31 10.41 9.06 -25.15
N ARG A 32 11.01 10.26 -25.29
CA ARG A 32 12.46 10.46 -25.10
C ARG A 32 12.85 10.26 -23.64
N GLY A 33 12.06 10.80 -22.71
CA GLY A 33 12.30 10.61 -21.27
C GLY A 33 12.22 9.14 -20.86
N LEU A 34 11.25 8.39 -21.42
CA LEU A 34 11.12 6.96 -21.18
C LEU A 34 12.30 6.16 -21.78
N ALA A 35 12.73 6.51 -22.99
CA ALA A 35 13.88 5.87 -23.65
C ALA A 35 15.18 6.09 -22.84
N GLU A 36 15.41 7.30 -22.33
CA GLU A 36 16.59 7.58 -21.52
C GLU A 36 16.56 6.86 -20.18
N LEU A 37 15.40 6.83 -19.50
CA LEU A 37 15.23 6.04 -18.28
C LEU A 37 15.47 4.55 -18.54
N LYS A 38 14.96 4.01 -19.64
CA LYS A 38 15.21 2.62 -20.05
C LYS A 38 16.70 2.37 -20.24
N ARG A 39 17.39 3.23 -20.97
CA ARG A 39 18.84 3.14 -21.19
C ARG A 39 19.62 3.13 -19.87
N VAL A 40 19.31 4.05 -18.94
CA VAL A 40 19.96 4.09 -17.61
C VAL A 40 19.64 2.84 -16.78
N SER A 41 18.42 2.30 -16.89
CA SER A 41 18.01 1.08 -16.19
C SER A 41 18.75 -0.18 -16.66
N GLU A 42 19.24 -0.17 -17.91
CA GLU A 42 19.96 -1.29 -18.53
C GLU A 42 21.48 -1.13 -18.40
N GLU A 43 21.98 0.06 -18.71
CA GLU A 43 23.42 0.32 -18.89
C GLU A 43 24.04 1.11 -17.74
N GLY A 44 23.22 1.84 -16.96
CA GLY A 44 23.72 2.74 -15.91
C GLY A 44 24.53 2.01 -14.85
N HIS A 45 25.55 2.66 -14.31
CA HIS A 45 26.38 2.08 -13.24
C HIS A 45 25.81 2.40 -11.85
N TRP A 46 25.59 3.68 -11.57
CA TRP A 46 25.13 4.15 -10.25
C TRP A 46 23.61 4.31 -10.15
N ALA A 47 22.98 4.93 -11.16
CA ALA A 47 21.56 5.27 -11.15
C ALA A 47 20.63 4.15 -11.68
N ARG A 48 21.16 2.93 -11.85
CA ARG A 48 20.43 1.83 -12.50
C ARG A 48 19.14 1.47 -11.75
N VAL A 49 19.25 1.30 -10.44
CA VAL A 49 18.13 0.90 -9.58
C VAL A 49 17.09 2.00 -9.48
N ASP A 50 17.53 3.25 -9.33
CA ASP A 50 16.64 4.40 -9.28
C ASP A 50 15.85 4.54 -10.58
N ALA A 51 16.50 4.36 -11.73
CA ALA A 51 15.84 4.36 -13.03
C ALA A 51 14.78 3.25 -13.13
N LYS A 52 15.05 2.04 -12.63
CA LYS A 52 14.07 0.95 -12.58
C LYS A 52 12.85 1.30 -11.72
N ILE A 53 13.06 1.87 -10.53
CA ILE A 53 11.97 2.28 -9.64
C ILE A 53 11.08 3.34 -10.30
N ILE A 54 11.69 4.32 -10.98
CA ILE A 54 10.96 5.34 -11.73
C ILE A 54 10.19 4.69 -12.89
N LEU A 55 10.82 3.79 -13.65
CA LEU A 55 10.18 3.08 -14.75
C LEU A 55 8.99 2.24 -14.29
N VAL A 56 9.10 1.50 -13.19
CA VAL A 56 7.96 0.76 -12.61
C VAL A 56 6.78 1.69 -12.35
N THR A 57 7.03 2.86 -11.74
CA THR A 57 5.99 3.86 -11.47
C THR A 57 5.33 4.35 -12.76
N LEU A 58 6.14 4.67 -13.77
CA LEU A 58 5.65 5.15 -15.06
C LEU A 58 4.88 4.07 -15.83
N TYR A 59 5.41 2.85 -15.89
CA TYR A 59 4.77 1.71 -16.53
C TYR A 59 3.45 1.37 -15.88
N ARG A 60 3.38 1.33 -14.54
CA ARG A 60 2.13 1.10 -13.80
C ARG A 60 1.09 2.18 -14.11
N ARG A 61 1.46 3.47 -14.05
CA ARG A 61 0.57 4.60 -14.41
C ARG A 61 0.05 4.47 -15.84
N ASP A 62 0.92 4.04 -16.74
CA ASP A 62 0.62 3.91 -18.17
C ASP A 62 -0.03 2.56 -18.52
N LYS A 63 -0.36 1.74 -17.50
CA LYS A 63 -0.94 0.40 -17.61
C LYS A 63 -0.11 -0.62 -18.39
N MET A 64 1.19 -0.35 -18.52
CA MET A 64 2.22 -1.26 -19.04
C MET A 64 2.63 -2.26 -17.95
N TYR A 65 1.64 -3.02 -17.47
CA TYR A 65 1.82 -3.90 -16.31
C TYR A 65 2.84 -5.02 -16.53
N PRO A 66 2.92 -5.68 -17.71
CA PRO A 66 3.96 -6.69 -17.95
C PRO A 66 5.38 -6.15 -17.76
N GLU A 67 5.65 -4.95 -18.26
CA GLU A 67 6.95 -4.28 -18.16
C GLU A 67 7.26 -3.88 -16.71
N ALA A 68 6.25 -3.37 -15.98
CA ALA A 68 6.39 -3.08 -14.55
C ALA A 68 6.73 -4.35 -13.75
N LEU A 69 6.01 -5.45 -14.01
CA LEU A 69 6.21 -6.73 -13.31
C LEU A 69 7.57 -7.35 -13.64
N ALA A 70 8.06 -7.23 -14.88
CA ALA A 70 9.38 -7.72 -15.26
C ALA A 70 10.51 -7.00 -14.50
N LEU A 71 10.44 -5.66 -14.41
CA LEU A 71 11.40 -4.88 -13.63
C LEU A 71 11.31 -5.20 -12.13
N LEU A 72 10.10 -5.37 -11.61
CA LEU A 72 9.90 -5.73 -10.21
C LEU A 72 10.43 -7.13 -9.87
N ASP A 73 10.24 -8.13 -10.73
CA ASP A 73 10.82 -9.46 -10.54
C ASP A 73 12.34 -9.40 -10.47
N GLU A 74 12.98 -8.62 -11.34
CA GLU A 74 14.43 -8.41 -11.29
C GLU A 74 14.88 -7.74 -9.99
N LEU A 75 14.17 -6.69 -9.54
CA LEU A 75 14.45 -6.00 -8.29
C LEU A 75 14.27 -6.93 -7.08
N VAL A 76 13.21 -7.74 -7.04
CA VAL A 76 12.95 -8.69 -5.94
C VAL A 76 14.05 -9.74 -5.87
N ARG A 77 14.55 -10.25 -7.00
CA ARG A 77 15.67 -11.20 -7.02
C ARG A 77 16.98 -10.57 -6.57
N SER A 78 17.21 -9.31 -6.96
CA SER A 78 18.42 -8.58 -6.60
C SER A 78 18.45 -8.14 -5.14
N TYR A 79 17.27 -7.88 -4.56
CA TYR A 79 17.09 -7.39 -3.19
C TYR A 79 16.07 -8.26 -2.42
N PRO A 80 16.38 -9.54 -2.14
CA PRO A 80 15.40 -10.50 -1.60
C PRO A 80 14.92 -10.19 -0.17
N GLY A 81 15.61 -9.30 0.55
CA GLY A 81 15.18 -8.78 1.85
C GLY A 81 14.32 -7.52 1.76
N ASN A 82 14.08 -6.95 0.58
CA ASN A 82 13.34 -5.70 0.44
C ASN A 82 11.85 -5.98 0.18
N PHE A 83 11.00 -5.67 1.16
CA PHE A 83 9.55 -5.87 1.07
C PHE A 83 8.84 -4.92 0.09
N LEU A 84 9.47 -3.82 -0.33
CA LEU A 84 8.86 -2.85 -1.25
C LEU A 84 8.63 -3.43 -2.64
N GLY A 85 9.55 -4.26 -3.14
CA GLY A 85 9.41 -4.92 -4.44
C GLY A 85 8.14 -5.76 -4.53
N PRO A 86 7.94 -6.74 -3.62
CA PRO A 86 6.72 -7.54 -3.60
C PRO A 86 5.46 -6.70 -3.33
N MET A 87 5.53 -5.67 -2.48
CA MET A 87 4.40 -4.76 -2.24
C MET A 87 3.94 -4.05 -3.52
N GLU A 88 4.87 -3.55 -4.33
CA GLU A 88 4.53 -2.94 -5.61
C GLU A 88 4.04 -3.97 -6.63
N MET A 89 4.57 -5.20 -6.64
CA MET A 89 4.03 -6.28 -7.48
C MET A 89 2.57 -6.58 -7.14
N ALA A 90 2.24 -6.69 -5.85
CA ALA A 90 0.86 -6.89 -5.42
C ALA A 90 -0.03 -5.72 -5.84
N ALA A 91 0.46 -4.47 -5.72
CA ALA A 91 -0.27 -3.29 -6.18
C ALA A 91 -0.53 -3.30 -7.70
N VAL A 92 0.44 -3.73 -8.51
CA VAL A 92 0.24 -3.90 -9.96
C VAL A 92 -0.83 -4.97 -10.24
N TYR A 93 -0.83 -6.09 -9.52
CA TYR A 93 -1.87 -7.11 -9.68
C TYR A 93 -3.25 -6.63 -9.24
N GLU A 94 -3.34 -5.81 -8.18
CA GLU A 94 -4.59 -5.15 -7.76
C GLU A 94 -5.10 -4.19 -8.85
N ASP A 95 -4.23 -3.40 -9.48
CA ASP A 95 -4.60 -2.49 -10.58
C ASP A 95 -5.09 -3.25 -11.84
N GLN A 96 -4.72 -4.53 -11.97
CA GLN A 96 -5.21 -5.45 -12.99
C GLN A 96 -6.49 -6.18 -12.59
N ASN A 97 -6.98 -6.02 -11.35
CA ASN A 97 -7.98 -6.88 -10.71
C ASN A 97 -7.59 -8.38 -10.72
N ASN A 98 -6.29 -8.68 -10.80
CA ASN A 98 -5.78 -10.04 -10.72
C ASN A 98 -5.61 -10.44 -9.24
N TRP A 99 -6.76 -10.60 -8.57
CA TRP A 99 -6.82 -10.92 -7.14
C TRP A 99 -6.07 -12.20 -6.77
N PRO A 100 -6.12 -13.30 -7.55
CA PRO A 100 -5.34 -14.50 -7.23
C PRO A 100 -3.82 -14.26 -7.21
N ALA A 101 -3.30 -13.49 -8.16
CA ALA A 101 -1.88 -13.15 -8.18
C ALA A 101 -1.50 -12.21 -7.03
N ALA A 102 -2.34 -11.21 -6.74
CA ALA A 102 -2.14 -10.33 -5.58
C ALA A 102 -2.15 -11.13 -4.26
N ALA A 103 -3.08 -12.07 -4.09
CA ALA A 103 -3.20 -12.93 -2.91
C ALA A 103 -1.96 -13.79 -2.73
N LYS A 104 -1.42 -14.36 -3.81
CA LYS A 104 -0.16 -15.13 -3.76
C LYS A 104 1.01 -14.29 -3.25
N VAL A 105 1.13 -13.04 -3.71
CA VAL A 105 2.19 -12.13 -3.27
C VAL A 105 2.00 -11.73 -1.80
N TYR A 106 0.78 -11.33 -1.41
CA TYR A 106 0.48 -10.98 -0.03
C TYR A 106 0.65 -12.16 0.92
N GLY A 107 0.21 -13.36 0.57
CA GLY A 107 0.41 -14.57 1.38
C GLY A 107 1.90 -14.85 1.62
N GLY A 108 2.76 -14.59 0.64
CA GLY A 108 4.21 -14.63 0.82
C GLY A 108 4.73 -13.59 1.82
N LEU A 109 4.21 -12.36 1.76
CA LEU A 109 4.56 -11.30 2.71
C LEU A 109 4.06 -11.57 4.12
N VAL A 110 2.82 -12.03 4.28
CA VAL A 110 2.24 -12.40 5.57
C VAL A 110 3.02 -13.55 6.20
N ARG A 111 3.42 -14.56 5.42
CA ARG A 111 4.29 -15.64 5.91
C ARG A 111 5.62 -15.11 6.45
N LYS A 112 6.31 -14.26 5.67
CA LYS A 112 7.59 -13.66 6.09
C LYS A 112 7.47 -12.79 7.34
N LEU A 113 6.35 -12.08 7.48
CA LEU A 113 6.02 -11.32 8.68
C LEU A 113 5.89 -12.26 9.90
N HIS A 114 5.16 -13.37 9.75
CA HIS A 114 4.98 -14.37 10.81
C HIS A 114 6.28 -15.09 11.19
N GLU A 115 7.13 -15.37 10.21
CA GLU A 115 8.42 -16.04 10.39
C GLU A 115 9.52 -15.09 10.90
N HIS A 116 9.23 -13.79 11.05
CA HIS A 116 10.23 -12.76 11.35
C HIS A 116 11.45 -12.85 10.42
N ALA A 117 11.20 -13.02 9.13
CA ALA A 117 12.25 -13.26 8.14
C ALA A 117 13.26 -12.10 8.09
N ARG A 118 14.54 -12.42 7.97
CA ARG A 118 15.61 -11.43 7.87
C ARG A 118 15.39 -10.47 6.70
N GLY A 119 15.53 -9.16 6.94
CA GLY A 119 15.28 -8.08 5.99
C GLY A 119 13.84 -7.52 6.01
N TYR A 120 12.92 -8.22 6.65
CA TYR A 120 11.50 -7.87 6.71
C TYR A 120 11.09 -7.26 8.07
N GLU A 121 12.06 -6.92 8.92
CA GLU A 121 11.83 -6.42 10.29
C GLU A 121 11.11 -5.06 10.30
N LEU A 122 11.29 -4.26 9.25
CA LEU A 122 10.67 -2.93 9.10
C LEU A 122 9.39 -2.95 8.26
N MET A 123 8.84 -4.13 7.96
CA MET A 123 7.57 -4.23 7.27
C MET A 123 6.46 -3.51 8.05
N PRO A 124 5.65 -2.65 7.39
CA PRO A 124 4.46 -2.09 8.01
C PRO A 124 3.39 -3.17 8.15
N ALA A 125 3.45 -3.96 9.22
CA ALA A 125 2.62 -5.14 9.45
C ALA A 125 1.12 -4.88 9.22
N ALA A 126 0.56 -3.85 9.88
CA ALA A 126 -0.86 -3.51 9.74
C ALA A 126 -1.24 -3.17 8.30
N LYS A 127 -0.39 -2.46 7.55
CA LYS A 127 -0.64 -2.13 6.14
C LYS A 127 -0.70 -3.39 5.28
N ILE A 128 0.25 -4.30 5.47
CA ILE A 128 0.35 -5.52 4.68
C ILE A 128 -0.83 -6.44 4.97
N LEU A 129 -1.15 -6.64 6.25
CA LEU A 129 -2.29 -7.45 6.69
C LEU A 129 -3.62 -6.85 6.22
N TYR A 130 -3.80 -5.53 6.33
CA TYR A 130 -4.98 -4.84 5.81
C TYR A 130 -5.15 -5.04 4.30
N ARG A 131 -4.09 -4.82 3.50
CA ARG A 131 -4.17 -5.01 2.05
C ARG A 131 -4.39 -6.47 1.67
N ALA A 132 -3.76 -7.41 2.38
CA ALA A 132 -4.02 -8.84 2.20
C ALA A 132 -5.50 -9.15 2.45
N GLY A 133 -6.06 -8.71 3.57
CA GLY A 133 -7.48 -8.92 3.89
C GLY A 133 -8.41 -8.36 2.80
N ARG A 134 -8.11 -7.16 2.29
CA ARG A 134 -8.86 -6.57 1.15
C ARG A 134 -8.81 -7.44 -0.09
N VAL A 135 -7.67 -8.06 -0.40
CA VAL A 135 -7.57 -8.96 -1.56
C VAL A 135 -8.37 -10.24 -1.36
N TYR A 136 -8.32 -10.85 -0.17
CA TYR A 136 -9.12 -12.04 0.15
C TYR A 136 -10.63 -11.77 0.13
N GLU A 137 -11.05 -10.59 0.59
CA GLU A 137 -12.44 -10.13 0.46
C GLU A 137 -12.87 -10.05 -1.02
N ARG A 138 -12.01 -9.54 -1.91
CA ARG A 138 -12.27 -9.48 -3.36
C ARG A 138 -12.29 -10.84 -4.03
N LEU A 139 -11.65 -11.84 -3.45
CA LEU A 139 -11.70 -13.24 -3.88
C LEU A 139 -12.97 -13.96 -3.42
N GLY A 140 -13.77 -13.36 -2.54
CA GLY A 140 -14.92 -14.03 -1.94
C GLY A 140 -14.52 -15.00 -0.82
N GLU A 141 -13.40 -14.74 -0.16
CA GLU A 141 -12.88 -15.48 0.99
C GLU A 141 -13.02 -14.61 2.26
N PRO A 142 -14.26 -14.45 2.78
CA PRO A 142 -14.54 -13.47 3.82
C PRO A 142 -13.96 -13.85 5.19
N GLU A 143 -13.85 -15.13 5.53
CA GLU A 143 -13.29 -15.54 6.81
C GLU A 143 -11.78 -15.30 6.87
N GLU A 144 -11.08 -15.59 5.78
CA GLU A 144 -9.66 -15.29 5.60
C GLU A 144 -9.42 -13.77 5.66
N ALA A 145 -10.29 -12.98 5.03
CA ALA A 145 -10.24 -11.53 5.11
C ALA A 145 -10.40 -11.02 6.55
N LEU A 146 -11.39 -11.53 7.29
CA LEU A 146 -11.61 -11.19 8.71
C LEU A 146 -10.39 -11.54 9.57
N GLN A 147 -9.81 -12.73 9.40
CA GLN A 147 -8.58 -13.13 10.14
C GLN A 147 -7.43 -12.16 9.89
N LEU A 148 -7.24 -11.71 8.63
CA LEU A 148 -6.19 -10.76 8.27
C LEU A 148 -6.47 -9.36 8.83
N TYR A 149 -7.73 -8.91 8.83
CA TYR A 149 -8.11 -7.66 9.47
C TYR A 149 -7.92 -7.69 10.99
N ASP A 150 -8.27 -8.80 11.64
CA ASP A 150 -8.06 -9.00 13.06
C ASP A 150 -6.56 -8.97 13.39
N ALA A 151 -5.73 -9.66 12.61
CA ALA A 151 -4.27 -9.61 12.76
C ALA A 151 -3.71 -8.18 12.57
N ALA A 152 -4.24 -7.42 11.61
CA ALA A 152 -3.85 -6.01 11.41
C ALA A 152 -4.27 -5.13 12.59
N SER A 153 -5.46 -5.38 13.16
CA SER A 153 -6.01 -4.62 14.28
C SER A 153 -5.30 -4.91 15.61
N GLY A 154 -4.69 -6.09 15.77
CA GLY A 154 -3.85 -6.46 16.91
C GLY A 154 -2.61 -5.57 17.10
N GLN A 155 -2.30 -4.69 16.14
CA GLN A 155 -1.22 -3.69 16.21
C GLN A 155 -1.64 -2.39 16.93
N LEU A 156 -2.77 -2.40 17.64
CA LEU A 156 -3.22 -1.33 18.54
C LEU A 156 -2.69 -1.54 19.97
N PRO A 157 -2.49 -0.47 20.79
CA PRO A 157 -2.80 0.93 20.53
C PRO A 157 -1.65 1.71 19.85
N GLY A 158 -1.98 2.63 18.94
CA GLY A 158 -1.04 3.55 18.30
C GLY A 158 -1.67 4.32 17.13
N ALA A 159 -0.99 5.34 16.59
CA ALA A 159 -1.43 6.11 15.42
C ALA A 159 -1.31 5.32 14.10
N ASN A 160 -1.64 4.02 14.11
CA ASN A 160 -1.55 3.16 12.95
C ASN A 160 -2.86 3.20 12.16
N LEU A 161 -2.90 4.07 11.16
CA LEU A 161 -4.06 4.29 10.31
C LEU A 161 -4.59 2.99 9.67
N ASP A 162 -3.70 2.09 9.26
CA ASP A 162 -4.09 0.85 8.59
C ASP A 162 -4.73 -0.15 9.56
N ALA A 163 -4.37 -0.12 10.86
CA ALA A 163 -5.05 -0.91 11.88
C ALA A 163 -6.51 -0.44 12.09
N TYR A 164 -6.76 0.87 12.08
CA TYR A 164 -8.13 1.40 12.14
C TYR A 164 -8.93 1.08 10.88
N ARG A 165 -8.31 1.19 9.70
CA ARG A 165 -8.93 0.78 8.43
C ARG A 165 -9.28 -0.71 8.40
N ALA A 166 -8.43 -1.56 8.98
CA ALA A 166 -8.73 -2.98 9.12
C ALA A 166 -9.95 -3.24 10.03
N ASN A 167 -10.05 -2.58 11.19
CA ASN A 167 -11.24 -2.70 12.04
C ASN A 167 -12.51 -2.25 11.31
N LEU A 168 -12.46 -1.15 10.55
CA LEU A 168 -13.61 -0.69 9.78
C LEU A 168 -14.00 -1.66 8.66
N ALA A 169 -13.01 -2.22 7.96
CA ALA A 169 -13.26 -3.21 6.92
C ALA A 169 -13.85 -4.50 7.51
N ALA A 170 -13.32 -4.99 8.63
CA ALA A 170 -13.89 -6.11 9.36
C ALA A 170 -15.33 -5.84 9.79
N ALA A 171 -15.60 -4.65 10.36
CA ALA A 171 -16.93 -4.29 10.81
C ALA A 171 -17.97 -4.27 9.68
N GLU A 172 -17.58 -3.73 8.52
CA GLU A 172 -18.45 -3.69 7.35
C GLU A 172 -18.67 -5.10 6.77
N LEU A 173 -17.63 -5.93 6.73
CA LEU A 173 -17.74 -7.32 6.28
C LEU A 173 -18.62 -8.14 7.22
N ASP A 174 -18.44 -8.02 8.54
CA ASP A 174 -19.29 -8.66 9.55
C ASP A 174 -20.76 -8.22 9.41
N ARG A 175 -21.01 -6.94 9.11
CA ARG A 175 -22.37 -6.45 8.83
C ARG A 175 -22.98 -7.16 7.63
N GLN A 176 -22.22 -7.33 6.54
CA GLN A 176 -22.67 -8.03 5.33
C GLN A 176 -22.92 -9.52 5.59
N LEU A 177 -22.15 -10.14 6.50
CA LEU A 177 -22.31 -11.53 6.93
C LEU A 177 -23.40 -11.73 8.00
N ASN A 178 -24.18 -10.69 8.32
CA ASN A 178 -25.21 -10.70 9.36
C ASN A 178 -24.64 -11.05 10.77
N ARG A 179 -23.46 -10.50 11.08
CA ARG A 179 -22.76 -10.58 12.37
C ARG A 179 -22.72 -9.20 13.07
N PRO A 180 -23.88 -8.66 13.47
CA PRO A 180 -23.97 -7.28 13.95
C PRO A 180 -23.22 -7.04 15.28
N ALA A 181 -23.07 -8.06 16.13
CA ALA A 181 -22.34 -7.92 17.38
C ALA A 181 -20.85 -7.65 17.13
N GLU A 182 -20.25 -8.40 16.21
CA GLU A 182 -18.86 -8.28 15.75
C GLU A 182 -18.64 -6.89 15.13
N ALA A 183 -19.52 -6.50 14.21
CA ALA A 183 -19.49 -5.21 13.56
C ALA A 183 -19.51 -4.04 14.57
N LEU A 184 -20.47 -4.06 15.50
CA LEU A 184 -20.59 -3.04 16.54
C LEU A 184 -19.37 -2.98 17.47
N ARG A 185 -18.74 -4.11 17.80
CA ARG A 185 -17.50 -4.13 18.59
C ARG A 185 -16.38 -3.37 17.87
N ASN A 186 -16.18 -3.67 16.59
CA ASN A 186 -15.12 -3.05 15.78
C ASN A 186 -15.39 -1.55 15.55
N TYR A 187 -16.63 -1.14 15.26
CA TYR A 187 -16.98 0.28 15.16
C TYR A 187 -16.75 1.04 16.48
N ARG A 188 -17.16 0.49 17.63
CA ARG A 188 -16.93 1.12 18.94
C ARG A 188 -15.44 1.30 19.23
N ARG A 189 -14.62 0.30 18.87
CA ARG A 189 -13.16 0.38 19.06
C ARG A 189 -12.55 1.55 18.28
N VAL A 190 -12.92 1.73 17.02
CA VAL A 190 -12.41 2.83 16.18
C VAL A 190 -12.95 4.18 16.67
N ALA A 191 -14.25 4.28 16.93
CA ALA A 191 -14.88 5.50 17.41
C ALA A 191 -14.29 5.97 18.76
N GLY A 192 -14.01 5.06 19.68
CA GLY A 192 -13.40 5.39 20.97
C GLY A 192 -11.93 5.79 20.87
N ALA A 193 -11.17 5.19 19.96
CA ALA A 193 -9.74 5.44 19.83
C ALA A 193 -9.40 6.71 19.05
N VAL A 194 -10.13 7.01 17.96
CA VAL A 194 -9.83 8.13 17.06
C VAL A 194 -11.07 8.95 16.67
N PRO A 195 -11.90 9.41 17.63
CA PRO A 195 -13.22 10.00 17.35
C PRO A 195 -13.19 11.21 16.40
N ASN A 196 -12.08 11.95 16.37
CA ASN A 196 -11.94 13.19 15.60
C ASN A 196 -11.30 13.01 14.22
N THR A 197 -10.90 11.78 13.84
CA THR A 197 -10.39 11.48 12.50
C THR A 197 -11.52 11.08 11.56
N GLU A 198 -11.22 10.96 10.26
CA GLU A 198 -12.21 10.48 9.29
C GLU A 198 -12.68 9.05 9.61
N GLU A 199 -11.77 8.17 10.05
CA GLU A 199 -12.08 6.81 10.47
C GLU A 199 -13.03 6.78 11.69
N GLY A 200 -12.76 7.61 12.70
CA GLY A 200 -13.65 7.73 13.86
C GLY A 200 -15.03 8.26 13.49
N LYS A 201 -15.10 9.27 12.63
CA LYS A 201 -16.38 9.80 12.11
C LYS A 201 -17.15 8.76 11.28
N VAL A 202 -16.45 7.92 10.51
CA VAL A 202 -17.07 6.79 9.80
C VAL A 202 -17.65 5.80 10.81
N ALA A 203 -16.88 5.42 11.83
CA ALA A 203 -17.34 4.51 12.87
C ALA A 203 -18.55 5.04 13.65
N LEU A 204 -18.53 6.32 14.05
CA LEU A 204 -19.64 6.96 14.77
C LEU A 204 -20.92 7.00 13.94
N ARG A 205 -20.82 7.34 12.65
CA ARG A 205 -21.97 7.31 11.73
C ARG A 205 -22.53 5.89 11.59
N ALA A 206 -21.65 4.89 11.45
CA ALA A 206 -22.09 3.50 11.38
C ALA A 206 -22.81 3.07 12.67
N LEU A 207 -22.34 3.45 13.86
CA LEU A 207 -23.01 3.13 15.13
C LEU A 207 -24.42 3.73 15.23
N GLN A 208 -24.60 4.95 14.69
CA GLN A 208 -25.91 5.61 14.69
C GLN A 208 -26.94 4.88 13.81
N SER A 209 -26.52 4.18 12.75
CA SER A 209 -27.44 3.46 11.85
C SER A 209 -27.94 2.12 12.38
N TYR A 210 -27.45 1.65 13.54
CA TYR A 210 -27.94 0.43 14.20
C TYR A 210 -29.05 0.69 15.24
N HIS A 211 -29.38 1.96 15.50
CA HIS A 211 -30.48 2.40 16.36
C HIS A 211 -31.72 2.68 15.53
#